data_AF-A0A439DMK0-F1
#
_entry.id   AF-A0A439DMK0-F1
#
_cell.length_a   1.000
_cell.length_b   1.000
_cell.length_c   1.000
_cell.angle_alpha   90.00
_cell.angle_beta   90.00
_cell.angle_gamma   90.00
#
_symmetry.space_group_name_H-M   'P 1'
#
loop_
_entity.id
_entity.type
_entity.pdbx_description
1 polymer ?
#
loop_
_entity_poly.entity_id
_entity_poly.type
_entity_poly.pdbx_seq_one_letter_code
_entity_poly.pdbx_strand_id
1 'polypeptide(L)'
;MPKIDTYAKGRPADQLREWAAERAPALGIPVAALEAYAYAARVAEVENPDCNLAWTTLAGIGQVESHHGTYRGAAIEDNGDVRPPIRGVLLDGTSGNLEIMDDEAVSHDGDMPFARAMGPMQFIPETWRLYGVDANNDGEISADNMDDAALSAAGYLCWRGKDLATPRGWMNALRAYNQSDQYARLVRDWATAYANGHPL
;
A
#
# COMPACT_ATOMS: atom_id res chain seq x y z
N MET A 1 -16.16 -7.43 -5.61
CA MET A 1 -16.19 -5.97 -5.38
C MET A 1 -17.11 -5.34 -6.41
N PRO A 2 -17.87 -4.29 -6.06
CA PRO A 2 -18.72 -3.57 -7.01
C PRO A 2 -17.94 -3.02 -8.21
N LYS A 3 -18.61 -2.87 -9.36
CA LYS A 3 -18.06 -2.07 -10.45
C LYS A 3 -18.22 -0.59 -10.08
N ILE A 4 -17.15 0.17 -10.24
CA ILE A 4 -17.08 1.60 -9.93
C ILE A 4 -16.46 2.36 -11.11
N ASP A 5 -16.72 3.66 -11.18
CA ASP A 5 -16.05 4.56 -12.13
C ASP A 5 -14.66 4.91 -11.60
N THR A 6 -13.61 4.53 -12.33
CA THR A 6 -12.22 4.78 -11.96
C THR A 6 -11.77 6.22 -12.23
N TYR A 7 -12.55 7.00 -12.97
CA TYR A 7 -12.27 8.39 -13.33
C TYR A 7 -13.25 9.38 -12.67
N ALA A 8 -13.94 8.96 -11.60
CA ALA A 8 -14.87 9.81 -10.87
C ALA A 8 -14.17 11.06 -10.30
N LYS A 9 -14.90 12.17 -10.19
CA LYS A 9 -14.41 13.39 -9.53
C LYS A 9 -14.40 13.24 -8.02
N GLY A 10 -13.47 13.94 -7.35
CA GLY A 10 -13.23 13.78 -5.92
C GLY A 10 -12.64 12.40 -5.63
N ARG A 11 -12.75 11.92 -4.39
CA ARG A 11 -12.20 10.62 -3.98
C ARG A 11 -13.00 9.46 -4.58
N PRO A 12 -12.50 8.74 -5.62
CA PRO A 12 -13.30 7.74 -6.31
C PRO A 12 -13.61 6.51 -5.44
N ALA A 13 -12.76 6.25 -4.44
CA ALA A 13 -12.90 5.18 -3.47
C ALA A 13 -14.18 5.30 -2.61
N ASP A 14 -14.78 6.49 -2.50
CA ASP A 14 -16.04 6.69 -1.77
C ASP A 14 -17.21 5.87 -2.33
N GLN A 15 -17.17 5.52 -3.62
CA GLN A 15 -18.15 4.62 -4.26
C GLN A 15 -18.18 3.23 -3.62
N LEU A 16 -17.13 2.84 -2.89
CA LEU A 16 -16.99 1.54 -2.24
C LEU A 16 -17.43 1.55 -0.77
N ARG A 17 -17.90 2.69 -0.24
CA ARG A 17 -18.20 2.87 1.20
C ARG A 17 -19.13 1.82 1.77
N GLU A 18 -20.25 1.56 1.10
CA GLU A 18 -21.22 0.55 1.57
C GLU A 18 -20.61 -0.86 1.56
N TRP A 19 -19.92 -1.23 0.48
CA TRP A 19 -19.26 -2.53 0.35
C TRP A 19 -18.18 -2.74 1.40
N ALA A 20 -17.41 -1.69 1.70
CA ALA A 20 -16.35 -1.72 2.70
C ALA A 20 -16.92 -1.75 4.12
N ALA A 21 -17.92 -0.92 4.44
CA ALA A 21 -18.54 -0.86 5.77
C ALA A 21 -19.17 -2.19 6.19
N GLU A 22 -19.73 -2.95 5.25
CA GLU A 22 -20.29 -4.29 5.50
C GLU A 22 -19.19 -5.31 5.91
N ARG A 23 -17.98 -5.19 5.37
CA ARG A 23 -16.91 -6.21 5.47
C ARG A 23 -15.82 -5.88 6.47
N ALA A 24 -15.49 -4.60 6.59
CA ALA A 24 -14.43 -4.07 7.43
C ALA A 24 -14.44 -4.64 8.87
N PRO A 25 -15.59 -4.73 9.58
CA PRO A 25 -15.61 -5.27 10.94
C PRO A 25 -15.16 -6.72 11.04
N ALA A 26 -15.58 -7.57 10.10
CA ALA A 26 -15.21 -9.00 10.09
C ALA A 26 -13.75 -9.21 9.69
N LEU A 27 -13.21 -8.32 8.85
CA LEU A 27 -11.82 -8.36 8.40
C LEU A 27 -10.85 -7.70 9.39
N GLY A 28 -11.33 -6.86 10.31
CA GLY A 28 -10.48 -6.05 11.17
C GLY A 28 -9.71 -4.95 10.41
N ILE A 29 -10.27 -4.47 9.30
CA ILE A 29 -9.64 -3.45 8.44
C ILE A 29 -10.43 -2.13 8.59
N PRO A 30 -9.78 -0.96 8.76
CA PRO A 30 -10.45 0.32 8.68
C PRO A 30 -11.22 0.48 7.36
N VAL A 31 -12.43 1.05 7.40
CA VAL A 31 -13.28 1.17 6.22
C VAL A 31 -12.56 1.93 5.09
N ALA A 32 -11.89 3.04 5.42
CA ALA A 32 -11.14 3.84 4.45
C ALA A 32 -9.97 3.07 3.79
N ALA A 33 -9.27 2.22 4.55
CA ALA A 33 -8.21 1.37 3.99
C ALA A 33 -8.78 0.33 3.02
N LEU A 34 -9.90 -0.30 3.39
CA LEU A 34 -10.53 -1.31 2.54
C LEU A 34 -11.05 -0.70 1.23
N GLU A 35 -11.58 0.53 1.27
CA GLU A 35 -11.95 1.29 0.07
C GLU A 35 -10.74 1.55 -0.82
N ALA A 36 -9.64 2.05 -0.26
CA ALA A 36 -8.40 2.33 -0.98
C ALA A 36 -7.85 1.08 -1.67
N TYR A 37 -7.75 -0.06 -0.98
CA TYR A 37 -7.26 -1.32 -1.57
C TYR A 37 -8.15 -1.84 -2.70
N ALA A 38 -9.46 -1.74 -2.51
CA ALA A 38 -10.43 -2.17 -3.51
C ALA A 38 -10.43 -1.25 -4.73
N TYR A 39 -10.37 0.06 -4.52
CA TYR A 39 -10.23 1.04 -5.59
C TYR A 39 -8.94 0.81 -6.38
N ALA A 40 -7.80 0.68 -5.70
CA ALA A 40 -6.52 0.42 -6.33
C ALA A 40 -6.50 -0.87 -7.17
N ALA A 41 -7.08 -1.96 -6.65
CA ALA A 41 -7.24 -3.20 -7.40
C ALA A 41 -8.16 -3.02 -8.62
N ARG A 42 -9.22 -2.20 -8.52
CA ARG A 42 -10.09 -1.90 -9.65
C ARG A 42 -9.36 -1.15 -10.75
N VAL A 43 -8.59 -0.13 -10.38
CA VAL A 43 -7.78 0.64 -11.34
C VAL A 43 -6.77 -0.29 -12.01
N ALA A 44 -6.09 -1.15 -11.24
CA ALA A 44 -5.17 -2.14 -11.80
C ALA A 44 -5.87 -3.09 -12.80
N GLU A 45 -7.09 -3.56 -12.52
CA GLU A 45 -7.87 -4.40 -13.43
C GLU A 45 -8.21 -3.68 -14.75
N VAL A 46 -8.48 -2.37 -14.70
CA VAL A 46 -8.84 -1.56 -15.87
C VAL A 46 -7.61 -1.16 -16.69
N GLU A 47 -6.57 -0.66 -16.02
CA GLU A 47 -5.37 -0.10 -16.67
C GLU A 47 -4.33 -1.16 -17.00
N ASN A 48 -4.29 -2.25 -16.25
CA ASN A 48 -3.33 -3.36 -16.40
C ASN A 48 -4.06 -4.72 -16.33
N PRO A 49 -4.94 -5.06 -17.30
CA PRO A 49 -5.82 -6.22 -17.20
C PRO A 49 -5.08 -7.56 -17.04
N ASP A 50 -3.87 -7.69 -17.60
CA ASP A 50 -3.04 -8.89 -17.46
C ASP A 50 -2.32 -8.99 -16.10
N CYS A 51 -2.47 -7.98 -15.23
CA CYS A 51 -1.82 -7.97 -13.93
C CYS A 51 -2.47 -8.92 -12.92
N ASN A 52 -3.79 -9.08 -12.98
CA ASN A 52 -4.56 -9.94 -12.06
C ASN A 52 -4.32 -9.65 -10.55
N LEU A 53 -4.03 -8.39 -10.19
CA LEU A 53 -3.86 -7.99 -8.79
C LEU A 53 -5.21 -8.05 -8.05
N ALA A 54 -5.26 -8.77 -6.93
CA ALA A 54 -6.40 -8.78 -6.02
C ALA A 54 -6.21 -7.79 -4.86
N TRP A 55 -7.28 -7.12 -4.43
CA TRP A 55 -7.27 -6.18 -3.29
C TRP A 55 -6.75 -6.82 -1.99
N THR A 56 -6.93 -8.13 -1.82
CA THR A 56 -6.43 -8.87 -0.64
C THR A 56 -4.92 -8.91 -0.58
N THR A 57 -4.21 -8.84 -1.72
CA THR A 57 -2.75 -8.70 -1.73
C THR A 57 -2.33 -7.34 -1.18
N LEU A 58 -3.00 -6.26 -1.58
CA LEU A 58 -2.76 -4.91 -1.04
C LEU A 58 -3.08 -4.84 0.46
N ALA A 59 -4.20 -5.42 0.89
CA ALA A 59 -4.54 -5.52 2.30
C ALA A 59 -3.52 -6.35 3.10
N GLY A 60 -3.02 -7.45 2.53
CA GLY A 60 -1.95 -8.24 3.15
C GLY A 60 -0.67 -7.42 3.36
N ILE A 61 -0.29 -6.60 2.38
CA ILE A 61 0.84 -5.66 2.51
C ILE A 61 0.53 -4.62 3.58
N GLY A 62 -0.61 -3.92 3.49
CA GLY A 62 -1.00 -2.88 4.45
C GLY A 62 -1.04 -3.35 5.90
N GLN A 63 -1.46 -4.59 6.14
CA GLN A 63 -1.41 -5.19 7.47
C GLN A 63 0.03 -5.35 7.98
N VAL A 64 0.91 -5.92 7.16
CA VAL A 64 2.30 -6.18 7.53
C VAL A 64 3.08 -4.88 7.71
N GLU A 65 2.83 -3.89 6.86
CA GLU A 65 3.55 -2.61 6.87
C GLU A 65 3.12 -1.68 8.02
N SER A 66 1.81 -1.57 8.27
CA SER A 66 1.31 -0.51 9.16
C SER A 66 0.01 -0.82 9.89
N HIS A 67 -0.42 -2.09 9.94
CA HIS A 67 -1.74 -2.45 10.46
C HIS A 67 -2.84 -1.62 9.79
N HIS A 68 -2.80 -1.53 8.46
CA HIS A 68 -3.73 -0.74 7.64
C HIS A 68 -3.75 0.74 8.00
N GLY A 69 -2.59 1.36 8.19
CA GLY A 69 -2.48 2.78 8.51
C GLY A 69 -2.81 3.14 9.96
N THR A 70 -2.85 2.16 10.87
CA THR A 70 -3.18 2.38 12.30
C THR A 70 -2.00 2.23 13.26
N TYR A 71 -0.81 1.95 12.72
CA TYR A 71 0.39 1.73 13.52
C TYR A 71 0.76 2.95 14.37
N ARG A 72 1.17 2.72 15.62
CA ARG A 72 1.62 3.74 16.59
C ARG A 72 0.59 4.86 16.86
N GLY A 73 -0.71 4.53 16.82
CA GLY A 73 -1.78 5.48 17.10
C GLY A 73 -2.14 6.38 15.93
N ALA A 74 -1.63 6.07 14.73
CA ALA A 74 -2.13 6.65 13.50
C ALA A 74 -3.59 6.25 13.24
N ALA A 75 -4.31 7.11 12.53
CA ALA A 75 -5.66 6.86 12.06
C ALA A 75 -5.80 7.45 10.65
N ILE A 76 -6.75 6.90 9.89
CA ILE A 76 -7.09 7.38 8.55
C ILE A 76 -8.25 8.36 8.69
N GLU A 77 -8.06 9.58 8.21
CA GLU A 77 -9.08 10.62 8.11
C GLU A 77 -10.00 10.35 6.90
N ASP A 78 -11.13 11.07 6.83
CA ASP A 78 -12.15 10.83 5.81
C ASP A 78 -11.65 11.05 4.37
N ASN A 79 -10.62 11.88 4.19
CA ASN A 79 -9.98 12.15 2.89
C ASN A 79 -8.85 11.15 2.54
N GLY A 80 -8.61 10.15 3.38
CA GLY A 80 -7.55 9.16 3.22
C GLY A 80 -6.24 9.51 3.93
N ASP A 81 -6.09 10.72 4.49
CA ASP A 81 -4.85 11.12 5.16
C ASP A 81 -4.60 10.27 6.41
N VAL A 82 -3.36 9.80 6.57
CA VAL A 82 -2.94 9.04 7.75
C VAL A 82 -2.22 9.96 8.73
N ARG A 83 -2.83 10.16 9.91
CA ARG A 83 -2.29 11.04 10.96
C ARG A 83 -2.16 10.37 12.33
N PRO A 84 -1.05 10.59 13.07
CA PRO A 84 0.19 11.19 12.58
C PRO A 84 0.85 10.35 11.47
N PRO A 85 1.72 10.95 10.62
CA PRO A 85 2.43 10.23 9.58
C PRO A 85 3.19 9.01 10.10
N ILE A 86 3.15 7.91 9.35
CA ILE A 86 3.86 6.69 9.70
C ILE A 86 5.25 6.75 9.05
N ARG A 87 6.29 6.67 9.88
CA ARG A 87 7.69 6.59 9.43
C ARG A 87 8.32 5.30 9.94
N GLY A 88 8.84 4.53 9.00
CA GLY A 88 9.48 3.24 9.24
C GLY A 88 10.88 3.35 9.83
N VAL A 89 11.54 2.19 9.85
CA VAL A 89 12.94 2.10 10.26
C VAL A 89 13.84 2.92 9.31
N LEU A 90 14.99 3.33 9.84
CA LEU A 90 16.05 3.91 9.02
C LEU A 90 16.65 2.82 8.13
N LEU A 91 16.82 3.11 6.85
CA LEU A 91 17.36 2.18 5.86
C LEU A 91 18.88 2.36 5.75
N ASP A 92 19.58 1.92 6.79
CA ASP A 92 21.03 2.08 6.99
C ASP A 92 21.80 0.76 6.87
N GLY A 93 21.15 -0.30 6.36
CA GLY A 93 21.72 -1.64 6.25
C GLY A 93 21.75 -2.42 7.57
N THR A 94 21.34 -1.82 8.69
CA THR A 94 21.30 -2.51 9.98
C THR A 94 20.10 -3.45 10.07
N SER A 95 20.21 -4.47 10.93
CA SER A 95 19.14 -5.47 11.13
C SER A 95 18.70 -6.20 9.83
N GLY A 96 19.53 -6.19 8.79
CA GLY A 96 19.27 -6.85 7.50
C GLY A 96 18.29 -6.10 6.59
N ASN A 97 18.05 -4.81 6.83
CA ASN A 97 17.29 -3.96 5.90
C ASN A 97 18.18 -3.46 4.75
N LEU A 98 17.58 -2.74 3.80
CA LEU A 98 18.32 -2.10 2.71
C LEU A 98 19.10 -0.90 3.25
N GLU A 99 20.30 -0.67 2.72
CA GLU A 99 21.06 0.57 2.91
C GLU A 99 20.74 1.52 1.76
N ILE A 100 20.02 2.61 2.04
CA ILE A 100 19.54 3.57 1.03
C ILE A 100 19.83 4.98 1.51
N MET A 101 20.65 5.71 0.77
CA MET A 101 20.88 7.14 0.99
C MET A 101 19.72 7.95 0.44
N ASP A 102 19.38 9.01 1.16
CA ASP A 102 18.40 10.03 0.82
C ASP A 102 19.14 11.37 0.67
N ASP A 103 19.64 11.64 -0.53
CA ASP A 103 20.44 12.85 -0.81
C ASP A 103 19.64 14.17 -0.61
N GLU A 104 18.31 14.08 -0.46
CA GLU A 104 17.42 15.21 -0.19
C GLU A 104 17.11 15.38 1.31
N ALA A 105 17.42 14.38 2.14
CA ALA A 105 17.25 14.50 3.58
C ALA A 105 18.30 15.44 4.17
N VAL A 106 17.82 16.51 4.81
CA VAL A 106 18.68 17.49 5.49
C VAL A 106 19.28 16.84 6.75
N SER A 107 20.56 16.48 6.68
CA SER A 107 21.33 16.06 7.86
C SER A 107 21.42 17.22 8.84
N HIS A 108 20.88 17.05 10.05
CA HIS A 108 20.90 18.10 11.07
C HIS A 108 22.14 18.06 11.96
N ASP A 109 22.88 16.95 12.01
CA ASP A 109 24.00 16.77 12.95
C ASP A 109 25.20 15.97 12.38
N GLY A 110 25.35 15.89 11.06
CA GLY A 110 26.47 15.16 10.41
C GLY A 110 26.24 13.65 10.29
N ASP A 111 25.04 13.17 10.63
CA ASP A 111 24.59 11.82 10.33
C ASP A 111 24.43 11.64 8.81
N MET A 112 24.80 10.47 8.30
CA MET A 112 24.56 10.08 6.92
C MET A 112 23.04 10.08 6.65
N PRO A 113 22.57 10.72 5.57
CA PRO A 113 21.15 10.89 5.35
C PRO A 113 20.60 9.58 4.78
N PHE A 114 20.20 8.65 5.65
CA PHE A 114 19.55 7.41 5.22
C PHE A 114 18.04 7.61 5.09
N ALA A 115 17.46 6.98 4.08
CA ALA A 115 16.03 7.02 3.83
C ALA A 115 15.23 6.34 4.95
N ARG A 116 13.96 6.73 5.08
CA ARG A 116 12.96 6.02 5.88
C ARG A 116 11.79 5.61 5.00
N ALA A 117 11.23 4.44 5.29
CA ALA A 117 9.96 4.04 4.69
C ALA A 117 8.83 4.99 5.15
N MET A 118 7.94 5.35 4.23
CA MET A 118 6.94 6.41 4.39
C MET A 118 5.52 5.88 4.24
N GLY A 119 4.62 6.39 5.08
CA GLY A 119 3.20 6.21 4.93
C GLY A 119 2.67 4.81 5.30
N PRO A 120 1.37 4.57 5.10
CA PRO A 120 0.72 3.32 5.46
C PRO A 120 1.20 2.11 4.64
N MET A 121 1.77 2.34 3.46
CA MET A 121 2.30 1.26 2.62
C MET A 121 3.85 1.20 2.63
N GLN A 122 4.50 1.97 3.52
CA GLN A 122 5.95 1.93 3.78
C GLN A 122 6.82 2.04 2.52
N PHE A 123 6.49 2.99 1.64
CA PHE A 123 7.29 3.27 0.46
C PHE A 123 8.66 3.85 0.81
N ILE A 124 9.70 3.40 0.11
CA ILE A 124 10.99 4.09 0.10
C ILE A 124 10.91 5.33 -0.83
N PRO A 125 11.61 6.44 -0.52
CA PRO A 125 11.50 7.69 -1.28
C PRO A 125 11.72 7.55 -2.79
N GLU A 126 12.74 6.81 -3.21
CA GLU A 126 13.03 6.64 -4.64
C GLU A 126 11.90 5.89 -5.37
N THR A 127 11.31 4.87 -4.74
CA THR A 127 10.16 4.18 -5.32
C THR A 127 8.94 5.09 -5.36
N TRP A 128 8.70 5.87 -4.29
CA TRP A 128 7.62 6.85 -4.27
C TRP A 128 7.74 7.87 -5.42
N ARG A 129 8.95 8.39 -5.66
CA ARG A 129 9.20 9.34 -6.77
C ARG A 129 8.85 8.77 -8.14
N LEU A 130 8.93 7.46 -8.32
CA LEU A 130 8.69 6.78 -9.60
C LEU A 130 7.25 6.27 -9.77
N TYR A 131 6.57 5.95 -8.66
CA TYR A 131 5.26 5.26 -8.68
C TYR A 131 4.16 6.00 -7.92
N GLY A 132 4.49 7.10 -7.23
CA GLY A 132 3.54 7.99 -6.54
C GLY A 132 2.48 8.51 -7.50
N VAL A 133 1.21 8.38 -7.13
CA VAL A 133 0.08 8.90 -7.89
C VAL A 133 -0.95 9.50 -6.95
N ASP A 134 -1.64 10.53 -7.42
CA ASP A 134 -2.82 11.12 -6.77
C ASP A 134 -4.02 10.22 -7.08
N ALA A 135 -4.58 9.59 -6.06
CA ALA A 135 -5.69 8.64 -6.16
C ALA A 135 -6.98 9.15 -5.49
N ASN A 136 -6.90 10.18 -4.65
CA ASN A 136 -8.09 10.82 -4.06
C ASN A 136 -8.54 12.08 -4.84
N ASN A 137 -7.80 12.46 -5.89
CA ASN A 137 -8.03 13.59 -6.79
C ASN A 137 -8.05 14.96 -6.08
N ASP A 138 -7.21 15.15 -5.08
CA ASP A 138 -7.05 16.44 -4.39
C ASP A 138 -5.94 17.33 -4.98
N GLY A 139 -5.15 16.80 -5.93
CA GLY A 139 -4.06 17.50 -6.60
C GLY A 139 -2.71 17.37 -5.91
N GLU A 140 -2.62 16.64 -4.79
CA GLU A 140 -1.38 16.32 -4.09
C GLU A 140 -1.06 14.82 -4.23
N ILE A 141 0.23 14.49 -4.39
CA ILE A 141 0.70 13.09 -4.42
C ILE A 141 1.37 12.83 -3.07
N SER A 142 0.66 12.19 -2.15
CA SER A 142 1.07 12.06 -0.76
C SER A 142 1.29 10.60 -0.35
N ALA A 143 2.52 10.27 0.04
CA ALA A 143 2.81 8.94 0.59
C ALA A 143 2.05 8.68 1.90
N ASP A 144 1.62 9.74 2.59
CA ASP A 144 0.86 9.68 3.83
C ASP A 144 -0.65 9.64 3.59
N ASN A 145 -1.13 9.62 2.35
CA ASN A 145 -2.52 9.34 2.01
C ASN A 145 -2.69 7.85 1.66
N MET A 146 -3.70 7.20 2.24
CA MET A 146 -3.96 5.78 2.07
C MET A 146 -4.39 5.42 0.65
N ASP A 147 -5.17 6.27 -0.03
CA ASP A 147 -5.62 6.01 -1.39
C ASP A 147 -4.44 6.06 -2.37
N ASP A 148 -3.63 7.13 -2.28
CA ASP A 148 -2.42 7.32 -3.08
C ASP A 148 -1.45 6.16 -2.86
N ALA A 149 -1.15 5.85 -1.60
CA ALA A 149 -0.25 4.78 -1.24
C ALA A 149 -0.75 3.42 -1.75
N ALA A 150 -2.04 3.13 -1.66
CA ALA A 150 -2.61 1.88 -2.17
C ALA A 150 -2.53 1.77 -3.70
N LEU A 151 -2.85 2.85 -4.43
CA LEU A 151 -2.82 2.84 -5.89
C LEU A 151 -1.38 2.82 -6.43
N SER A 152 -0.46 3.55 -5.82
CA SER A 152 0.97 3.45 -6.11
C SER A 152 1.51 2.04 -5.89
N ALA A 153 1.10 1.37 -4.80
CA ALA A 153 1.48 -0.02 -4.54
C ALA A 153 0.94 -0.96 -5.62
N ALA A 154 -0.30 -0.77 -6.06
CA ALA A 154 -0.88 -1.54 -7.15
C ALA A 154 -0.08 -1.40 -8.45
N GLY A 155 0.24 -0.17 -8.86
CA GLY A 155 1.07 0.11 -10.04
C GLY A 155 2.46 -0.53 -9.95
N TYR A 156 3.12 -0.40 -8.80
CA TYR A 156 4.44 -1.00 -8.57
C TYR A 156 4.42 -2.52 -8.64
N LEU A 157 3.45 -3.16 -7.97
CA LEU A 157 3.28 -4.62 -7.97
C LEU A 157 2.99 -5.13 -9.39
N CYS A 158 2.09 -4.49 -10.13
CA CYS A 158 1.80 -4.86 -11.52
C CYS A 158 3.02 -4.70 -12.42
N TRP A 159 3.79 -3.63 -12.25
CA TRP A 159 5.00 -3.42 -13.04
C TRP A 159 6.05 -4.52 -12.79
N ARG A 160 6.25 -4.91 -11.53
CA ARG A 160 7.30 -5.86 -11.12
C ARG A 160 6.89 -7.32 -11.30
N GLY A 161 5.65 -7.65 -10.96
CA GLY A 161 5.12 -9.01 -11.04
C GLY A 161 4.64 -9.40 -12.44
N LYS A 162 4.23 -8.42 -13.25
CA LYS A 162 3.44 -8.65 -14.46
C LYS A 162 2.16 -9.39 -14.06
N ASP A 163 2.08 -10.70 -14.18
CA ASP A 163 0.89 -11.49 -13.84
C ASP A 163 0.93 -12.06 -12.41
N LEU A 164 0.19 -11.43 -11.49
CA LEU A 164 0.06 -11.80 -10.08
C LEU A 164 -0.87 -12.98 -9.83
N ALA A 165 -1.59 -13.49 -10.84
CA ALA A 165 -2.28 -14.78 -10.72
C ALA A 165 -1.30 -15.95 -10.73
N THR A 166 -0.07 -15.75 -11.22
CA THR A 166 0.97 -16.79 -11.22
C THR A 166 1.80 -16.75 -9.95
N PRO A 167 2.23 -17.92 -9.41
CA PRO A 167 3.14 -17.95 -8.26
C PRO A 167 4.44 -17.18 -8.48
N ARG A 168 4.96 -17.20 -9.73
CA ARG A 168 6.19 -16.49 -10.09
C ARG A 168 6.00 -14.98 -10.11
N GLY A 169 4.95 -14.48 -10.77
CA GLY A 169 4.69 -13.04 -10.84
C GLY A 169 4.36 -12.46 -9.47
N TRP A 170 3.57 -13.17 -8.68
CA TRP A 170 3.25 -12.77 -7.31
C TRP A 170 4.50 -12.71 -6.41
N MET A 171 5.36 -13.74 -6.45
CA MET A 171 6.61 -13.74 -5.68
C MET A 171 7.58 -12.66 -6.15
N ASN A 172 7.66 -12.39 -7.46
CA ASN A 172 8.48 -11.31 -8.01
C ASN A 172 7.99 -9.94 -7.54
N ALA A 173 6.67 -9.72 -7.50
CA ALA A 173 6.07 -8.48 -7.03
C ALA A 173 6.41 -8.24 -5.55
N LEU A 174 6.23 -9.26 -4.69
CA LEU A 174 6.51 -9.11 -3.27
C LEU A 174 8.00 -8.98 -2.94
N ARG A 175 8.88 -9.71 -3.64
CA ARG A 175 10.33 -9.54 -3.45
C ARG A 175 10.83 -8.18 -3.91
N ALA A 176 10.13 -7.54 -4.85
CA ALA A 176 10.41 -6.16 -5.24
C ALA A 176 9.94 -5.16 -4.17
N TYR A 177 8.90 -5.50 -3.42
CA TYR A 177 8.43 -4.71 -2.27
C TYR A 177 9.37 -4.84 -1.07
N ASN A 178 9.73 -6.08 -0.73
CA ASN A 178 10.68 -6.42 0.32
C ASN A 178 11.38 -7.74 -0.02
N GLN A 179 12.72 -7.76 -0.06
CA GLN A 179 13.52 -8.93 -0.46
C GLN A 179 13.59 -10.00 0.64
N SER A 180 12.45 -10.43 1.16
CA SER A 180 12.34 -11.42 2.24
C SER A 180 11.26 -12.47 1.91
N ASP A 181 11.67 -13.75 1.91
CA ASP A 181 10.72 -14.85 1.73
C ASP A 181 9.78 -15.01 2.92
N GLN A 182 10.20 -14.59 4.12
CA GLN A 182 9.32 -14.56 5.29
C GLN A 182 8.23 -13.51 5.12
N TYR A 183 8.60 -12.32 4.65
CA TYR A 183 7.65 -11.26 4.31
C TYR A 183 6.64 -11.75 3.28
N ALA A 184 7.11 -12.34 2.17
CA ALA A 184 6.23 -12.82 1.12
C ALA A 184 5.23 -13.89 1.61
N ARG A 185 5.66 -14.79 2.50
CA ARG A 185 4.75 -15.77 3.14
C ARG A 185 3.74 -15.09 4.06
N LEU A 186 4.16 -14.14 4.88
CA LEU A 186 3.26 -13.45 5.81
C LEU A 186 2.18 -12.66 5.06
N VAL A 187 2.55 -11.92 4.00
CA VAL A 187 1.59 -11.23 3.14
C VAL A 187 0.62 -12.21 2.48
N ARG A 188 1.10 -13.37 2.01
CA ARG A 188 0.25 -14.41 1.41
C ARG A 188 -0.77 -14.93 2.43
N ASP A 189 -0.34 -15.18 3.65
CA ASP A 189 -1.19 -15.76 4.69
C ASP A 189 -2.29 -14.76 5.09
N TRP A 190 -1.95 -13.48 5.27
CA TRP A 190 -2.94 -12.40 5.46
C TRP A 190 -3.88 -12.23 4.26
N ALA A 191 -3.35 -12.20 3.03
CA ALA A 191 -4.17 -12.07 1.82
C ALA A 191 -5.16 -13.24 1.69
N THR A 192 -4.74 -14.45 2.07
CA THR A 192 -5.59 -15.65 2.09
C THR A 192 -6.67 -15.55 3.15
N ALA A 193 -6.33 -15.13 4.37
CA ALA A 193 -7.30 -14.92 5.45
C ALA A 193 -8.36 -13.89 5.04
N TYR A 194 -7.95 -12.74 4.49
CA TYR A 194 -8.88 -11.71 4.03
C TYR A 194 -9.76 -12.18 2.87
N ALA A 195 -9.24 -13.01 1.96
CA ALA A 195 -10.05 -13.63 0.91
C ALA A 195 -11.13 -14.57 1.49
N ASN A 196 -10.86 -15.19 2.64
CA ASN A 196 -11.79 -16.03 3.38
C ASN A 196 -12.70 -15.26 4.35
N GLY A 197 -12.59 -13.92 4.40
CA GLY A 197 -13.49 -13.07 5.18
C GLY A 197 -13.10 -12.87 6.65
N HIS A 198 -11.85 -13.16 7.04
CA HIS A 198 -11.38 -13.01 8.43
C HIS A 198 -9.92 -12.53 8.51
N PRO A 199 -9.46 -11.98 9.65
CA PRO A 199 -8.03 -11.74 9.90
C PRO A 199 -7.27 -13.05 10.16
N LEU A 200 -5.94 -13.03 10.06
CA LEU A 200 -5.06 -14.17 10.37
C LEU A 200 -5.03 -14.49 11.87
#